data_AF-A0AAV4HTA8-F1
#
_entry.id   AF-A0AAV4HTA8-F1
#
_cell.length_a   1.000
_cell.length_b   1.000
_cell.length_c   1.000
_cell.angle_alpha   90.00
_cell.angle_beta   90.00
_cell.angle_gamma   90.00
#
_symmetry.space_group_name_H-M   'P 1'
#
loop_
_entity.id
_entity.type
_entity.pdbx_description
1 polymer ?
#
loop_
_entity_poly.entity_id
_entity_poly.type
_entity_poly.pdbx_seq_one_letter_code
_entity_poly.pdbx_strand_id
1 'polypeptide(L)'
;PSFAAVVLIFSAHGCITVPSTCSGNIGVSGQPSCSEVKTSGQCMFDKCPAIQGTEDEKKAADILVQSAKDDFGCDLNSNELTGNGSFGVLQRPIWESLAVLLTAALLRKFVV
;
A
#
# COMPACT_ATOMS: atom_id res chain seq x y z
N PRO A 1 2.74 8.05 16.17
CA PRO A 1 1.80 6.91 16.33
C PRO A 1 1.40 6.29 14.99
N SER A 2 1.17 7.13 13.98
CA SER A 2 0.88 6.75 12.60
C SER A 2 2.01 6.00 11.90
N PHE A 3 3.28 6.42 12.06
CA PHE A 3 4.43 5.71 11.47
C PHE A 3 4.55 4.25 11.93
N ALA A 4 4.29 3.98 13.22
CA ALA A 4 4.31 2.62 13.76
C ALA A 4 3.22 1.73 13.13
N ALA A 5 2.04 2.30 12.87
CA ALA A 5 0.95 1.58 12.19
C ALA A 5 1.32 1.24 10.74
N VAL A 6 1.95 2.17 10.01
CA VAL A 6 2.46 1.90 8.65
C VAL A 6 3.51 0.79 8.68
N VAL A 7 4.46 0.84 9.61
CA VAL A 7 5.49 -0.22 9.75
C VAL A 7 4.84 -1.58 10.00
N LEU A 8 3.84 -1.68 10.86
CA LEU A 8 3.13 -2.94 11.14
C LEU A 8 2.42 -3.48 9.90
N ILE A 9 1.72 -2.61 9.16
CA ILE A 9 1.02 -3.00 7.93
C ILE A 9 2.02 -3.53 6.90
N PHE A 10 3.10 -2.80 6.61
CA PHE A 10 4.13 -3.25 5.67
C PHE A 10 4.84 -4.52 6.14
N SER A 11 5.03 -4.69 7.44
CA SER A 11 5.62 -5.91 8.01
C SER A 11 4.75 -7.14 7.83
N ALA A 12 3.42 -7.00 7.91
CA ALA A 12 2.47 -8.10 7.66
C ALA A 12 2.59 -8.65 6.23
N HIS A 13 3.03 -7.81 5.28
CA HIS A 13 3.28 -8.17 3.88
C HIS A 13 4.75 -8.50 3.57
N GLY A 14 5.59 -8.67 4.60
CA GLY A 14 7.02 -9.00 4.43
C GLY A 14 7.92 -7.83 4.04
N CYS A 15 7.43 -6.60 4.10
CA CYS A 15 8.11 -5.38 3.67
C CYS A 15 8.63 -4.54 4.84
N ILE A 16 9.08 -5.16 5.93
CA ILE A 16 9.48 -4.48 7.18
C ILE A 16 10.60 -3.42 7.00
N THR A 17 11.48 -3.61 6.01
CA THR A 17 12.60 -2.70 5.71
C THR A 17 12.22 -1.56 4.78
N VAL A 18 11.05 -1.61 4.16
CA VAL A 18 10.62 -0.63 3.16
C VAL A 18 10.35 0.75 3.78
N PRO A 19 9.61 0.87 4.91
CA PRO A 19 9.37 2.16 5.51
C PRO A 19 10.64 2.91 5.91
N SER A 20 11.63 2.21 6.48
CA SER A 20 12.91 2.82 6.90
C SER A 20 13.79 3.20 5.70
N THR A 21 13.76 2.41 4.63
CA THR A 21 14.49 2.72 3.39
C THR A 21 13.90 3.95 2.70
N CYS A 22 12.57 4.05 2.65
CA CYS A 22 11.88 5.13 1.96
C CYS A 22 11.77 6.41 2.79
N SER A 23 11.74 6.31 4.12
CA SER A 23 11.84 7.49 5.00
C SER A 23 13.17 8.23 4.85
N GLY A 24 14.21 7.58 4.33
CA GLY A 24 15.48 8.24 3.98
C GLY A 24 15.36 9.29 2.86
N ASN A 25 14.25 9.30 2.11
CA ASN A 25 13.95 10.33 1.11
C ASN A 25 13.42 11.64 1.73
N ILE A 26 13.04 11.61 3.00
CA ILE A 26 12.63 12.78 3.77
C ILE A 26 13.93 13.37 4.33
N GLY A 27 14.42 14.46 3.72
CA GLY A 27 15.73 15.03 4.04
C GLY A 27 15.95 15.23 5.54
N VAL A 28 17.10 14.77 6.05
CA VAL A 28 17.51 14.89 7.46
C VAL A 28 17.91 16.33 7.87
N SER A 29 17.77 17.30 6.97
CA SER A 29 18.29 18.67 7.14
C SER A 29 17.28 19.71 6.66
N GLY A 30 16.21 19.88 7.44
CA GLY A 30 15.16 20.87 7.18
C GLY A 30 13.76 20.29 7.38
N GLN A 31 12.76 21.18 7.39
CA GLN A 31 11.36 20.77 7.35
C GLN A 31 11.10 20.18 5.95
N PRO A 32 10.81 18.88 5.83
CA PRO A 32 10.75 18.22 4.54
C PRO A 32 9.57 18.76 3.72
N SER A 33 9.81 18.90 2.42
CA SER A 33 8.82 19.38 1.47
C SER A 33 7.76 18.31 1.20
N CYS A 34 6.55 18.74 0.82
CA CYS A 34 5.47 17.82 0.45
C CYS A 34 5.84 16.91 -0.73
N SER A 35 6.77 17.33 -1.58
CA SER A 35 7.32 16.48 -2.64
C SER A 35 8.15 15.34 -2.07
N GLU A 36 8.99 15.57 -1.06
CA GLU A 36 9.80 14.53 -0.40
C GLU A 36 8.91 13.53 0.35
N VAL A 37 7.86 14.02 1.03
CA VAL A 37 6.87 13.16 1.69
C VAL A 37 6.12 12.30 0.67
N LYS A 38 5.71 12.89 -0.46
CA LYS A 38 5.08 12.17 -1.57
C LYS A 38 6.00 11.11 -2.17
N THR A 39 7.25 11.46 -2.47
CA THR A 39 8.26 10.52 -2.98
C THR A 39 8.56 9.40 -1.99
N SER A 40 8.58 9.69 -0.68
CA SER A 40 8.72 8.67 0.37
C SER A 40 7.52 7.71 0.35
N GLY A 41 6.29 8.21 0.31
CA GLY A 41 5.09 7.35 0.24
C GLY A 41 5.06 6.50 -1.04
N GLN A 42 5.36 7.08 -2.20
CA GLN A 42 5.48 6.35 -3.47
C GLN A 42 6.55 5.26 -3.42
N CYS A 43 7.72 5.55 -2.85
CA CYS A 43 8.76 4.57 -2.63
C CYS A 43 8.26 3.40 -1.78
N MET A 44 7.44 3.65 -0.75
CA MET A 44 6.92 2.57 0.09
C MET A 44 6.05 1.61 -0.72
N PHE A 45 5.08 2.11 -1.48
CA PHE A 45 4.19 1.27 -2.28
C PHE A 45 4.90 0.61 -3.47
N ASP A 46 5.88 1.27 -4.09
CA ASP A 46 6.69 0.70 -5.18
C ASP A 46 7.57 -0.47 -4.69
N LYS A 47 8.20 -0.33 -3.53
CA LYS A 47 9.05 -1.37 -2.94
C LYS A 47 8.29 -2.48 -2.21
N CYS A 48 6.98 -2.33 -2.05
CA CYS A 48 6.13 -3.36 -1.46
C CYS A 48 4.93 -3.68 -2.37
N PRO A 49 5.15 -4.31 -3.52
CA PRO A 49 4.04 -4.67 -4.43
C PRO A 49 3.03 -5.63 -3.79
N ALA A 50 3.43 -6.38 -2.75
CA ALA A 50 2.58 -7.30 -2.02
C ALA A 50 1.36 -6.63 -1.35
N ILE A 51 1.48 -5.35 -0.99
CA ILE A 51 0.38 -4.60 -0.38
C ILE A 51 -0.60 -4.06 -1.45
N GLN A 52 -0.17 -3.90 -2.69
CA GLN A 52 -0.97 -3.26 -3.74
C GLN A 52 -2.23 -4.07 -4.07
N GLY A 53 -3.36 -3.39 -4.23
CA GLY A 53 -4.68 -3.98 -4.46
C GLY A 53 -5.35 -4.56 -3.21
N THR A 54 -4.75 -4.41 -2.03
CA THR A 54 -5.32 -4.91 -0.76
C THR A 54 -6.03 -3.82 0.03
N GLU A 55 -6.85 -4.20 1.01
CA GLU A 55 -7.44 -3.24 1.96
C GLU A 55 -6.36 -2.52 2.79
N ASP A 56 -5.23 -3.19 3.01
CA ASP A 56 -4.09 -2.66 3.75
C ASP A 56 -3.36 -1.56 2.99
N GLU A 57 -3.35 -1.60 1.65
CA GLU A 57 -2.83 -0.47 0.85
C GLU A 57 -3.61 0.79 1.13
N LYS A 58 -4.95 0.71 1.10
CA LYS A 58 -5.80 1.86 1.38
C LYS A 58 -5.59 2.37 2.79
N LYS A 59 -5.55 1.48 3.78
CA LYS A 59 -5.28 1.86 5.18
C LYS A 59 -3.93 2.54 5.33
N ALA A 60 -2.88 1.96 4.74
CA ALA A 60 -1.54 2.53 4.78
C ALA A 60 -1.48 3.89 4.08
N ALA A 61 -2.13 4.04 2.93
CA ALA A 61 -2.17 5.29 2.18
C ALA A 61 -2.91 6.38 2.97
N ASP A 62 -4.06 6.06 3.56
CA ASP A 62 -4.82 7.00 4.38
C ASP A 62 -4.05 7.43 5.64
N ILE A 63 -3.33 6.51 6.30
CA ILE A 63 -2.47 6.84 7.45
C ILE A 63 -1.30 7.74 7.03
N LEU A 64 -0.69 7.48 5.86
CA LEU A 64 0.40 8.28 5.34
C LEU A 64 -0.07 9.68 4.92
N VAL A 65 -1.25 9.81 4.30
CA VAL A 65 -1.88 11.10 4.00
C VAL A 65 -2.17 11.88 5.27
N GLN A 66 -2.77 11.24 6.28
CA GLN A 66 -3.07 11.88 7.55
C GLN A 66 -1.78 12.36 8.24
N SER A 67 -0.72 11.55 8.22
CA SER A 67 0.59 11.94 8.75
C SER A 67 1.21 13.08 7.95
N ALA A 68 1.10 13.05 6.63
CA ALA A 68 1.59 14.13 5.77
C ALA A 68 0.92 15.47 6.12
N LYS A 69 -0.37 15.43 6.40
CA LYS A 69 -1.16 16.60 6.80
C LYS A 69 -0.82 17.08 8.20
N ASP A 70 -0.79 16.18 9.17
CA ASP A 70 -0.62 16.52 10.59
C ASP A 70 0.82 16.93 10.92
N ASP A 71 1.82 16.21 10.38
CA ASP A 71 3.23 16.40 10.73
C ASP A 71 3.95 17.38 9.79
N PHE A 72 3.51 17.48 8.53
CA PHE A 72 4.19 18.28 7.49
C PHE A 72 3.31 19.37 6.85
N GLY A 73 2.03 19.45 7.21
CA GLY A 73 1.10 20.44 6.61
C GLY A 73 0.82 20.18 5.13
N CYS A 74 1.04 18.95 4.65
CA CYS A 74 0.93 18.58 3.25
C CYS A 74 -0.46 18.01 2.94
N ASP A 75 -1.16 18.65 2.02
CA ASP A 75 -2.43 18.13 1.49
C ASP A 75 -2.12 17.18 0.32
N LEU A 76 -1.92 15.91 0.64
CA LEU A 76 -1.67 14.83 -0.33
C LEU A 76 -2.90 13.93 -0.43
N ASN A 77 -3.16 13.37 -1.60
CA ASN A 77 -4.18 12.34 -1.77
C ASN A 77 -3.58 10.92 -1.71
N SER A 78 -4.35 9.93 -1.26
CA SER A 78 -3.95 8.52 -1.24
C SER A 78 -3.51 8.04 -2.65
N ASN A 79 -4.18 8.52 -3.70
CA ASN A 79 -3.83 8.24 -5.10
C ASN A 79 -2.46 8.83 -5.51
N GLU A 80 -2.03 9.91 -4.88
CA GLU A 80 -0.73 10.52 -5.15
C GLU A 80 0.41 9.73 -4.52
N LEU A 81 0.13 9.02 -3.42
CA LEU A 81 1.10 8.17 -2.73
C LEU A 81 1.21 6.80 -3.38
N THR A 82 0.09 6.18 -3.76
CA THR A 82 0.10 4.87 -4.42
C THR A 82 0.42 4.95 -5.92
N GLY A 83 0.45 6.16 -6.48
CA GLY A 83 0.58 6.40 -7.92
C GLY A 83 -0.75 6.26 -8.66
N ASN A 84 -0.90 7.00 -9.76
CA ASN A 84 -2.11 7.09 -10.61
C ASN A 84 -2.63 5.75 -11.18
N GLY A 85 -1.99 4.61 -10.87
CA GLY A 85 -2.40 3.26 -11.31
C GLY A 85 -3.02 2.38 -10.23
N SER A 86 -2.83 2.68 -8.93
CA SER A 86 -3.19 1.72 -7.87
C SER A 86 -4.69 1.72 -7.52
N PHE A 87 -5.34 2.88 -7.54
CA PHE A 87 -6.79 2.97 -7.36
C PHE A 87 -7.59 2.96 -8.68
N GLY A 88 -6.90 2.93 -9.83
CA GLY A 88 -7.49 3.14 -11.15
C GLY A 88 -7.61 1.91 -12.06
N VAL A 89 -6.94 0.78 -11.77
CA VAL A 89 -6.86 -0.34 -12.75
C VAL A 89 -7.05 -1.75 -12.19
N LEU A 90 -7.16 -1.98 -10.87
CA LEU A 90 -7.34 -3.34 -10.35
C LEU A 90 -8.29 -3.41 -9.14
N GLN A 91 -9.54 -2.98 -9.30
CA GLN A 91 -10.58 -3.47 -8.41
C GLN A 91 -10.98 -4.90 -8.83
N ARG A 92 -10.16 -5.84 -8.32
CA ARG A 92 -10.31 -7.30 -8.21
C ARG A 92 -10.06 -8.12 -9.47
N PRO A 93 -8.92 -8.84 -9.59
CA PRO A 93 -8.96 -10.05 -10.37
C PRO A 93 -9.77 -11.06 -9.52
N ILE A 94 -10.77 -11.65 -10.17
CA ILE A 94 -11.76 -12.59 -9.67
C ILE A 94 -11.08 -13.94 -9.28
N TRP A 95 -10.00 -13.92 -8.50
CA TRP A 95 -9.25 -15.14 -8.13
C TRP A 95 -9.98 -15.94 -7.06
N GLU A 96 -10.68 -15.27 -6.15
CA GLU A 96 -11.50 -15.96 -5.14
C GLU A 96 -12.67 -16.73 -5.79
N SER A 97 -13.20 -16.28 -6.94
CA SER A 97 -14.26 -17.04 -7.63
C SER A 97 -13.73 -18.08 -8.61
N LEU A 98 -12.50 -17.94 -9.13
CA LEU A 98 -11.89 -18.97 -9.98
C LEU A 98 -11.47 -20.21 -9.18
N ALA A 99 -10.97 -20.03 -7.94
CA ALA A 99 -10.66 -21.12 -7.03
C ALA A 99 -11.91 -21.93 -6.63
N VAL A 100 -13.06 -21.26 -6.46
CA VAL A 100 -14.35 -21.91 -6.17
C VAL A 100 -14.93 -22.60 -7.41
N LEU A 101 -14.76 -22.05 -8.60
CA LEU A 101 -15.22 -22.70 -9.84
C LEU A 101 -14.39 -23.93 -10.22
N LEU A 102 -13.07 -23.91 -9.98
CA LEU A 102 -12.20 -25.07 -10.22
C LEU A 102 -12.45 -26.21 -9.21
N THR A 103 -12.74 -25.89 -7.94
CA THR A 103 -13.12 -26.91 -6.94
C THR A 103 -14.51 -27.51 -7.21
N ALA A 104 -15.49 -26.71 -7.66
CA ALA A 104 -16.79 -27.22 -8.06
C ALA A 104 -16.75 -28.11 -9.31
N ALA A 105 -15.87 -27.80 -10.28
CA ALA A 105 -15.68 -28.62 -11.48
C ALA A 105 -14.98 -29.96 -11.19
N LEU A 106 -14.06 -30.00 -10.21
CA LEU A 106 -13.37 -31.23 -9.81
C LEU A 106 -14.29 -32.21 -9.06
N LEU A 107 -15.22 -31.71 -8.23
CA LEU A 107 -16.17 -32.57 -7.52
C LEU A 107 -17.18 -33.24 -8.46
N ARG A 108 -17.56 -32.62 -9.58
CA ARG A 108 -18.44 -33.25 -10.58
C ARG A 108 -17.77 -34.39 -11.36
N LYS A 109 -16.44 -34.49 -11.37
CA LYS A 109 -15.72 -35.59 -12.03
C LYS A 109 -15.52 -36.84 -11.15
N PHE A 110 -15.75 -36.72 -9.84
CA PHE A 110 -15.62 -37.83 -8.88
C PHE A 110 -16.96 -38.34 -8.32
N VAL A 111 -18.09 -37.73 -8.72
CA VAL A 111 -19.45 -38.23 -8.43
C VAL A 111 -20.07 -38.72 -9.75
N VAL A 112 -19.51 -39.80 -10.27
CA VAL A 112 -20.17 -40.80 -11.13
C VAL A 112 -19.81 -42.15 -10.54
#